data_AF-A0A3N5ZKP6-F1
#
_entry.id   AF-A0A3N5ZKP6-F1
#
_cell.length_a   1.000
_cell.length_b   1.000
_cell.length_c   1.000
_cell.angle_alpha   90.00
_cell.angle_beta   90.00
_cell.angle_gamma   90.00
#
_symmetry.space_group_name_H-M   'P 1'
#
loop_
_entity.id
_entity.type
_entity.pdbx_description
1 polymer ?
#
loop_
_entity_poly.entity_id
_entity_poly.type
_entity_poly.pdbx_seq_one_letter_code
_entity_poly.pdbx_strand_id
1 'polypeptide(L)'
;PRHGERAGSPLFCRLLGGSGRRASLLNPSLCRPRPRRSRRLHYRRGRHGRLYLPLHVGQKGQSTIMTSSSHLASSALIYLIGCSVVEHPPTIQGVVATAAGSLLPDIDLPTSAIGRPFFPIASWMNRKIGHRTLTHSFVGTLLFALLVFMIGWALRAWLGTPAVSYAWFLTLGFASHILVDTLNKTGVDLFWPARVRGVFFGNERYRIISASRGDYWFMTACLLGNLACYPLARDGFTFSLHQAFGDIYSVSTDFKEYGERNRIWVDLDGVDAISNQKMTGRFEILAAVDNGAVLIERNGLKQLVSRAAPMHIFPTKAKIDIGETTTISTREIQMAGRTLGELPRFAGASRVLYYGYLTPAKLTPLSVHRDRYDSIALRLDKVRLEHAEYRDIEEQGISHLVIREGTVLAKIHDLPPAVNNVSPESELKKVIRLVELRLRPDDQVLVAEGIQVTPSQVIARRDIWKQLRTLDLQLAADTERLQADIGQIDLQLGALERELKSGEAVRAKLKGQLQKLGSEMLLGKEVERIDGKLSDQETRVEDLVARHSLLLSRRFETIERVRSVVHEAAERREIIVRETQIIAGFQGRIVRIIREAAASEVTLRISYEASGYIEK
;
A
#
# COMPACT_ATOMS: atom_id res chain seq x y z
N PRO A 1 -35.40 21.11 -76.49
CA PRO A 1 -34.21 22.02 -76.40
C PRO A 1 -32.96 21.18 -76.00
N ARG A 2 -32.10 20.73 -76.92
CA ARG A 2 -31.06 21.49 -77.68
C ARG A 2 -30.06 22.20 -76.74
N HIS A 3 -28.73 22.08 -76.82
CA HIS A 3 -27.76 21.44 -77.76
C HIS A 3 -26.74 20.58 -76.93
N GLY A 4 -25.89 19.65 -77.43
CA GLY A 4 -24.92 19.65 -78.56
C GLY A 4 -23.49 19.91 -78.02
N GLU A 5 -22.38 19.29 -78.44
CA GLU A 5 -22.05 18.40 -79.58
C GLU A 5 -20.72 17.59 -79.35
N ARG A 6 -20.57 16.43 -80.03
CA ARG A 6 -19.35 15.82 -80.68
C ARG A 6 -18.03 15.64 -79.87
N ALA A 7 -17.09 14.73 -80.18
CA ALA A 7 -16.89 13.65 -81.17
C ALA A 7 -16.03 12.53 -80.50
N GLY A 8 -15.79 11.32 -81.04
CA GLY A 8 -16.18 10.69 -82.30
C GLY A 8 -15.79 9.20 -82.30
N SER A 9 -16.38 8.40 -83.20
CA SER A 9 -16.09 6.97 -83.42
C SER A 9 -15.12 6.78 -84.60
N PRO A 10 -14.66 5.55 -84.97
CA PRO A 10 -15.51 4.72 -85.84
C PRO A 10 -15.28 3.18 -85.84
N LEU A 11 -16.22 2.43 -86.46
CA LEU A 11 -16.06 1.10 -87.15
C LEU A 11 -15.58 -0.12 -86.32
N PHE A 12 -15.91 -1.40 -86.57
CA PHE A 12 -16.98 -2.14 -87.28
C PHE A 12 -16.84 -3.63 -86.83
N CYS A 13 -17.80 -4.58 -86.92
CA CYS A 13 -19.18 -4.62 -87.42
C CYS A 13 -19.97 -5.78 -86.72
N ARG A 14 -20.96 -6.36 -87.42
CA ARG A 14 -21.69 -7.63 -87.14
C ARG A 14 -21.89 -8.38 -88.47
N LEU A 15 -22.28 -9.66 -88.41
CA LEU A 15 -23.30 -10.39 -89.22
C LEU A 15 -23.03 -11.92 -89.02
N LEU A 16 -23.89 -12.77 -88.45
CA LEU A 16 -25.28 -13.20 -88.76
C LEU A 16 -25.47 -13.98 -90.06
N GLY A 17 -26.06 -15.19 -89.94
CA GLY A 17 -26.85 -15.84 -91.01
C GLY A 17 -26.54 -17.32 -91.26
N GLY A 18 -27.58 -18.16 -91.39
CA GLY A 18 -27.46 -19.49 -92.03
C GLY A 18 -28.18 -20.66 -91.32
N SER A 19 -29.46 -20.87 -91.62
CA SER A 19 -30.23 -22.06 -91.22
C SER A 19 -30.17 -23.17 -92.28
N GLY A 20 -30.23 -24.45 -91.89
CA GLY A 20 -30.29 -25.57 -92.85
C GLY A 20 -30.66 -26.91 -92.21
N ARG A 21 -31.66 -27.61 -92.76
CA ARG A 21 -32.21 -28.89 -92.26
C ARG A 21 -31.58 -30.08 -92.99
N ARG A 22 -31.42 -31.24 -92.32
CA ARG A 22 -32.12 -32.53 -92.62
C ARG A 22 -31.53 -33.71 -91.83
N ALA A 23 -32.33 -34.76 -91.67
CA ALA A 23 -31.98 -36.01 -90.98
C ALA A 23 -32.21 -37.22 -91.90
N SER A 24 -31.38 -38.28 -91.73
CA SER A 24 -31.61 -39.69 -92.09
C SER A 24 -30.30 -40.46 -91.83
N LEU A 25 -30.23 -41.39 -90.85
CA LEU A 25 -30.62 -42.80 -90.94
C LEU A 25 -29.78 -43.63 -91.95
N LEU A 26 -28.83 -44.45 -91.44
CA LEU A 26 -28.88 -45.93 -91.51
C LEU A 26 -27.63 -46.61 -90.90
N ASN A 27 -27.86 -47.82 -90.38
CA ASN A 27 -26.92 -48.81 -89.82
C ASN A 27 -26.74 -49.95 -90.87
N PRO A 28 -26.06 -51.11 -90.67
CA PRO A 28 -25.09 -51.53 -89.65
C PRO A 28 -23.87 -52.36 -90.17
N SER A 29 -23.03 -52.84 -89.24
CA SER A 29 -22.59 -54.26 -89.09
C SER A 29 -21.09 -54.65 -89.14
N LEU A 30 -20.74 -55.46 -88.12
CA LEU A 30 -19.79 -56.60 -88.09
C LEU A 30 -18.27 -56.40 -88.34
N CYS A 31 -17.50 -56.37 -87.24
CA CYS A 31 -16.42 -57.36 -87.01
C CYS A 31 -15.95 -57.46 -85.54
N ARG A 32 -15.78 -58.68 -85.02
CA ARG A 32 -15.14 -59.03 -83.73
C ARG A 32 -14.36 -60.34 -83.89
N PRO A 33 -13.13 -60.42 -83.36
CA PRO A 33 -12.79 -61.45 -82.36
C PRO A 33 -11.82 -60.89 -81.28
N ARG A 34 -11.50 -61.49 -80.12
CA ARG A 34 -12.00 -62.59 -79.26
C ARG A 34 -11.41 -62.30 -77.83
N PRO A 35 -12.04 -62.68 -76.71
CA PRO A 35 -11.55 -62.33 -75.37
C PRO A 35 -10.45 -63.29 -74.84
N ARG A 36 -9.46 -62.77 -74.10
CA ARG A 36 -8.42 -63.58 -73.42
C ARG A 36 -8.86 -63.97 -71.99
N ARG A 37 -9.17 -65.26 -71.83
CA ARG A 37 -9.15 -66.12 -70.61
C ARG A 37 -9.18 -65.44 -69.23
N SER A 38 -10.30 -65.59 -68.51
CA SER A 38 -10.34 -65.51 -67.05
C SER A 38 -9.71 -66.77 -66.41
N ARG A 39 -8.74 -66.60 -65.51
CA ARG A 39 -8.31 -67.68 -64.60
C ARG A 39 -9.26 -67.74 -63.41
N ARG A 40 -9.98 -68.84 -63.24
CA ARG A 40 -10.64 -69.18 -61.97
C ARG A 40 -9.57 -69.57 -60.96
N LEU A 41 -9.62 -68.99 -59.75
CA LEU A 41 -8.84 -69.44 -58.60
C LEU A 41 -9.77 -70.19 -57.65
N HIS A 42 -9.41 -71.44 -57.32
CA HIS A 42 -10.14 -72.23 -56.32
C HIS A 42 -9.90 -71.68 -54.91
N TYR A 43 -10.97 -71.54 -54.13
CA TYR A 43 -10.88 -71.14 -52.73
C TYR A 43 -10.78 -72.39 -51.84
N ARG A 44 -9.57 -72.71 -51.37
CA ARG A 44 -9.35 -73.80 -50.40
C ARG A 44 -9.40 -73.22 -48.98
N ARG A 45 -10.43 -73.56 -48.19
CA ARG A 45 -10.56 -73.13 -46.79
C ARG A 45 -9.43 -73.70 -45.93
N GLY A 46 -8.58 -72.84 -45.38
CA GLY A 46 -7.71 -73.11 -44.22
C GLY A 46 -8.23 -72.35 -42.99
N ARG A 47 -8.14 -72.95 -41.80
CA ARG A 47 -8.62 -72.35 -40.53
C ARG A 47 -7.64 -71.29 -40.00
N HIS A 48 -8.18 -70.39 -39.16
CA HIS A 48 -7.48 -69.31 -38.41
C HIS A 48 -7.02 -68.10 -39.23
N GLY A 49 -7.96 -67.17 -39.49
CA GLY A 49 -7.65 -65.83 -40.00
C GLY A 49 -7.72 -64.76 -38.91
N ARG A 50 -6.58 -64.14 -38.56
CA ARG A 50 -6.58 -62.78 -37.99
C ARG A 50 -6.95 -61.80 -39.11
N LEU A 51 -7.80 -60.82 -38.82
CA LEU A 51 -8.12 -59.75 -39.77
C LEU A 51 -6.88 -58.85 -39.96
N TYR A 52 -6.21 -59.00 -41.10
CA TYR A 52 -5.44 -57.92 -41.71
C TYR A 52 -6.14 -57.53 -43.01
N LEU A 53 -6.54 -56.27 -43.14
CA LEU A 53 -7.15 -55.73 -44.35
C LEU A 53 -6.07 -54.99 -45.15
N PRO A 54 -5.49 -55.58 -46.22
CA PRO A 54 -4.49 -54.90 -47.02
C PRO A 54 -5.15 -53.97 -48.04
N LEU A 55 -5.44 -52.73 -47.65
CA LEU A 55 -5.87 -51.68 -48.57
C LEU A 55 -4.68 -51.16 -49.41
N HIS A 56 -4.23 -51.99 -50.35
CA HIS A 56 -3.42 -51.54 -51.49
C HIS A 56 -4.33 -51.12 -52.64
N VAL A 57 -4.93 -49.93 -52.52
CA VAL A 57 -5.61 -49.26 -53.64
C VAL A 57 -4.61 -48.30 -54.29
N GLY A 58 -4.10 -48.68 -55.46
CA GLY A 58 -3.26 -47.80 -56.26
C GLY A 58 -4.08 -46.66 -56.87
N GLN A 59 -4.10 -45.49 -56.24
CA GLN A 59 -4.50 -44.25 -56.91
C GLN A 59 -3.29 -43.54 -57.51
N LYS A 60 -3.38 -43.22 -58.81
CA LYS A 60 -2.39 -42.40 -59.50
C LYS A 60 -2.48 -40.94 -59.03
N GLY A 61 -1.35 -40.37 -58.59
CA GLY A 61 -1.06 -38.94 -58.77
C GLY A 61 -1.87 -37.94 -57.95
N GLN A 62 -2.23 -38.24 -56.70
CA GLN A 62 -2.70 -37.23 -55.73
C GLN A 62 -1.67 -37.08 -54.61
N SER A 63 -1.17 -35.86 -54.40
CA SER A 63 -0.29 -35.53 -53.27
C SER A 63 -1.07 -35.63 -51.97
N THR A 64 -0.64 -36.48 -51.04
CA THR A 64 -1.30 -36.70 -49.75
C THR A 64 -0.85 -35.75 -48.64
N ILE A 65 -0.09 -34.71 -49.00
CA ILE A 65 0.59 -33.75 -48.11
C ILE A 65 -0.15 -32.41 -48.20
N MET A 66 -0.58 -31.86 -47.07
CA MET A 66 -1.26 -30.55 -47.03
C MET A 66 -0.31 -29.44 -47.47
N THR A 67 -0.87 -28.36 -48.03
CA THR A 67 -0.01 -27.27 -48.50
C THR A 67 0.60 -26.52 -47.32
N SER A 68 1.85 -26.07 -47.46
CA SER A 68 2.51 -25.24 -46.45
C SER A 68 1.70 -23.98 -46.12
N SER A 69 0.98 -23.42 -47.10
CA SER A 69 0.05 -22.30 -46.89
C SER A 69 -1.09 -22.62 -45.92
N SER A 70 -1.67 -23.83 -46.00
CA SER A 70 -2.71 -24.29 -45.07
C SER A 70 -2.17 -24.43 -43.65
N HIS A 71 -0.95 -24.95 -43.47
CA HIS A 71 -0.28 -25.03 -42.17
C HIS A 71 0.08 -23.64 -41.61
N LEU A 72 0.55 -22.71 -42.44
CA LEU A 72 0.84 -21.34 -42.02
C LEU A 72 -0.43 -20.62 -41.53
N ALA A 73 -1.51 -20.65 -42.31
CA ALA A 73 -2.78 -19.99 -41.98
C ALA A 73 -3.42 -20.55 -40.70
N SER A 74 -3.36 -21.87 -40.50
CA SER A 74 -3.86 -22.54 -39.30
C SER A 74 -2.95 -22.34 -38.08
N SER A 75 -1.62 -22.30 -38.25
CA SER A 75 -0.69 -22.00 -37.16
C SER A 75 -0.83 -20.58 -36.63
N ALA A 76 -1.12 -19.60 -37.50
CA ALA A 76 -1.46 -18.24 -37.09
C ALA A 76 -2.78 -18.19 -36.30
N LEU A 77 -3.81 -18.95 -36.73
CA LEU A 77 -5.07 -19.03 -36.00
C LEU A 77 -4.90 -19.66 -34.62
N ILE A 78 -4.16 -20.77 -34.53
CA ILE A 78 -3.88 -21.46 -33.27
C ILE A 78 -2.99 -20.60 -32.35
N TYR A 79 -2.07 -19.79 -32.91
CA TYR A 79 -1.35 -18.76 -32.16
C TYR A 79 -2.30 -17.73 -31.53
N LEU A 80 -3.23 -17.15 -32.31
CA LEU A 80 -4.18 -16.16 -31.81
C LEU A 80 -5.11 -16.73 -30.73
N ILE A 81 -5.60 -17.97 -30.92
CA ILE A 81 -6.41 -18.66 -29.91
C ILE A 81 -5.58 -18.93 -28.63
N GLY A 82 -4.31 -19.33 -28.77
CA GLY A 82 -3.39 -19.49 -27.65
C GLY A 82 -3.16 -18.17 -26.90
N CYS A 83 -2.93 -17.08 -27.61
CA CYS A 83 -2.81 -15.73 -27.06
C CYS A 83 -4.08 -15.27 -26.32
N SER A 84 -5.28 -15.52 -26.87
CA SER A 84 -6.52 -15.13 -26.20
C SER A 84 -6.77 -15.91 -24.91
N VAL A 85 -6.42 -17.20 -24.86
CA VAL A 85 -6.63 -18.08 -23.70
C VAL A 85 -5.58 -17.87 -22.61
N VAL A 86 -4.34 -17.54 -22.99
CA VAL A 86 -3.23 -17.25 -22.06
C VAL A 86 -3.14 -15.75 -21.72
N GLU A 87 -4.02 -14.93 -22.30
CA GLU A 87 -4.10 -13.48 -22.10
C GLU A 87 -2.77 -12.75 -22.40
N HIS A 88 -1.97 -13.33 -23.31
CA HIS A 88 -0.71 -12.76 -23.75
C HIS A 88 -0.93 -11.99 -25.06
N PRO A 89 -0.62 -10.68 -25.13
CA PRO A 89 -0.85 -9.89 -26.35
C PRO A 89 -0.10 -10.49 -27.55
N PRO A 90 -0.72 -10.57 -28.73
CA PRO A 90 -0.13 -11.19 -29.91
C PRO A 90 1.04 -10.35 -30.42
N THR A 91 2.18 -11.00 -30.65
CA THR A 91 3.40 -10.35 -31.15
C THR A 91 3.74 -10.87 -32.54
N ILE A 92 4.29 -10.00 -33.40
CA ILE A 92 4.80 -10.39 -34.73
C ILE A 92 5.84 -11.51 -34.59
N GLN A 93 6.71 -11.41 -33.56
CA GLN A 93 7.71 -12.41 -33.22
C GLN A 93 7.08 -13.79 -32.91
N GLY A 94 5.99 -13.83 -32.14
CA GLY A 94 5.26 -15.06 -31.84
C GLY A 94 4.53 -15.66 -33.05
N VAL A 95 3.94 -14.83 -33.92
CA VAL A 95 3.37 -15.30 -35.20
C VAL A 95 4.46 -15.94 -36.06
N VAL A 96 5.60 -15.27 -36.25
CA VAL A 96 6.72 -15.78 -37.07
C VAL A 96 7.31 -17.06 -36.47
N ALA A 97 7.48 -17.14 -35.14
CA ALA A 97 7.98 -18.34 -34.48
C ALA A 97 7.00 -19.52 -34.56
N THR A 98 5.69 -19.28 -34.42
CA THR A 98 4.67 -20.33 -34.57
C THR A 98 4.58 -20.80 -36.02
N ALA A 99 4.66 -19.88 -36.98
CA ALA A 99 4.72 -20.17 -38.41
C ALA A 99 5.98 -20.98 -38.80
N ALA A 100 7.15 -20.66 -38.22
CA ALA A 100 8.36 -21.46 -38.40
C ALA A 100 8.19 -22.87 -37.81
N GLY A 101 7.66 -22.94 -36.57
CA GLY A 101 7.38 -24.21 -35.89
C GLY A 101 6.43 -25.13 -36.67
N SER A 102 5.42 -24.57 -37.33
CA SER A 102 4.44 -25.33 -38.12
C SER A 102 4.95 -25.90 -39.44
N LEU A 103 6.20 -25.61 -39.82
CA LEU A 103 6.85 -26.20 -40.99
C LEU A 103 7.91 -27.26 -40.60
N LEU A 104 8.27 -27.37 -39.32
CA LEU A 104 9.36 -28.26 -38.86
C LEU A 104 9.04 -29.77 -38.83
N PRO A 105 7.81 -30.27 -38.58
CA PRO A 105 7.52 -31.71 -38.59
C PRO A 105 7.85 -32.39 -39.93
N ASP A 106 7.65 -31.64 -41.02
CA ASP A 106 7.91 -31.99 -42.42
C ASP A 106 9.41 -32.09 -42.79
N ILE A 107 10.33 -31.94 -41.83
CA ILE A 107 11.77 -32.17 -42.02
C ILE A 107 12.08 -33.64 -42.37
N ASP A 108 11.17 -34.57 -42.05
CA ASP A 108 11.25 -35.98 -42.43
C ASP A 108 10.98 -36.23 -43.93
N LEU A 109 10.52 -35.22 -44.68
CA LEU A 109 10.10 -35.34 -46.08
C LEU A 109 11.06 -34.59 -47.04
N PRO A 110 11.91 -35.29 -47.83
CA PRO A 110 12.92 -34.65 -48.68
C PRO A 110 12.39 -33.69 -49.76
N THR A 111 11.10 -33.73 -50.06
CA THR A 111 10.44 -32.88 -51.06
C THR A 111 9.78 -31.63 -50.47
N SER A 112 9.64 -31.53 -49.14
CA SER A 112 9.05 -30.37 -48.45
C SER A 112 9.98 -29.15 -48.49
N ALA A 113 9.46 -27.98 -48.14
CA ALA A 113 10.26 -26.75 -48.12
C ALA A 113 11.43 -26.82 -47.11
N ILE A 114 11.23 -27.49 -45.97
CA ILE A 114 12.23 -27.64 -44.90
C ILE A 114 13.08 -28.91 -45.05
N GLY A 115 12.54 -30.02 -45.59
CA GLY A 115 13.30 -31.25 -45.78
C GLY A 115 14.31 -31.19 -46.94
N ARG A 116 14.12 -30.29 -47.93
CA ARG A 116 15.06 -30.08 -49.04
C ARG A 116 16.48 -29.67 -48.60
N PRO A 117 16.71 -28.62 -47.80
CA PRO A 117 18.06 -28.27 -47.34
C PRO A 117 18.70 -29.37 -46.47
N PHE A 118 17.90 -30.19 -45.77
CA PHE A 118 18.37 -31.31 -44.96
C PHE A 118 18.32 -32.67 -45.70
N PHE A 119 18.37 -32.67 -47.04
CA PHE A 119 18.20 -33.85 -47.90
C PHE A 119 18.84 -35.16 -47.39
N PRO A 120 20.14 -35.24 -47.01
CA PRO A 120 20.71 -36.52 -46.56
C PRO A 120 20.05 -37.08 -45.30
N ILE A 121 19.66 -36.22 -44.35
CA ILE A 121 19.01 -36.57 -43.09
C ILE A 121 17.54 -36.89 -43.33
N ALA A 122 16.81 -36.01 -44.02
CA ALA A 122 15.41 -36.21 -44.39
C ALA A 122 15.22 -37.52 -45.17
N SER A 123 16.12 -37.80 -46.12
CA SER A 123 16.07 -38.99 -46.98
C SER A 123 16.39 -40.28 -46.19
N TRP A 124 17.23 -40.20 -45.15
CA TRP A 124 17.45 -41.29 -44.20
C TRP A 124 16.22 -41.52 -43.29
N MET A 125 15.66 -40.45 -42.70
CA MET A 125 14.50 -40.52 -41.82
C MET A 125 13.29 -41.13 -42.54
N ASN A 126 12.98 -40.64 -43.75
CA ASN A 126 11.88 -41.16 -44.56
C ASN A 126 12.04 -42.66 -44.91
N ARG A 127 13.28 -43.13 -45.18
CA ARG A 127 13.54 -44.54 -45.46
C ARG A 127 13.48 -45.45 -44.24
N LYS A 128 13.93 -44.98 -43.08
CA LYS A 128 14.10 -45.78 -41.85
C LYS A 128 12.87 -45.78 -40.94
N ILE A 129 12.24 -44.61 -40.79
CA ILE A 129 11.16 -44.37 -39.82
C ILE A 129 9.83 -44.17 -40.57
N GLY A 130 9.88 -43.48 -41.72
CA GLY A 130 8.72 -43.19 -42.57
C GLY A 130 8.11 -41.82 -42.28
N HIS A 131 7.68 -41.12 -43.31
CA HIS A 131 6.99 -39.83 -43.14
C HIS A 131 5.69 -39.98 -42.33
N ARG A 132 5.34 -38.98 -41.50
CA ARG A 132 4.18 -38.95 -40.59
C ARG A 132 4.19 -39.96 -39.44
N THR A 133 5.39 -40.33 -39.00
CA THR A 133 5.60 -41.22 -37.85
C THR A 133 6.16 -40.47 -36.65
N LEU A 134 7.46 -40.60 -36.34
CA LEU A 134 8.11 -40.01 -35.18
C LEU A 134 7.85 -38.51 -35.06
N THR A 135 8.14 -37.72 -36.11
CA THR A 135 7.97 -36.25 -36.10
C THR A 135 6.52 -35.78 -36.02
N HIS A 136 5.55 -36.67 -36.24
CA HIS A 136 4.11 -36.36 -36.22
C HIS A 136 3.37 -37.07 -35.07
N SER A 137 4.10 -37.45 -34.02
CA SER A 137 3.60 -38.15 -32.84
C SER A 137 3.73 -37.31 -31.57
N PHE A 138 2.97 -37.64 -30.52
CA PHE A 138 3.14 -36.99 -29.22
C PHE A 138 4.58 -37.10 -28.67
N VAL A 139 5.26 -38.23 -28.93
CA VAL A 139 6.66 -38.43 -28.57
C VAL A 139 7.57 -37.47 -29.34
N GLY A 140 7.33 -37.29 -30.64
CA GLY A 140 8.04 -36.31 -31.47
C GLY A 140 7.87 -34.87 -30.98
N THR A 141 6.62 -34.47 -30.70
CA THR A 141 6.31 -33.14 -30.15
C THR A 141 6.98 -32.93 -28.80
N LEU A 142 6.98 -33.93 -27.91
CA LEU A 142 7.62 -33.84 -26.60
C LEU A 142 9.14 -33.73 -26.69
N LEU A 143 9.78 -34.53 -27.57
CA LEU A 143 11.22 -34.45 -27.82
C LEU A 143 11.63 -33.12 -28.45
N PHE A 144 10.83 -32.61 -29.40
CA PHE A 144 11.03 -31.30 -29.99
C PHE A 144 10.89 -30.18 -28.95
N ALA A 145 9.81 -30.22 -28.15
CA ALA A 145 9.59 -29.27 -27.06
C ALA A 145 10.79 -29.28 -26.10
N LEU A 146 11.20 -30.45 -25.59
CA LEU A 146 12.32 -30.58 -24.67
C LEU A 146 13.61 -29.97 -25.24
N LEU A 147 13.93 -30.25 -26.51
CA LEU A 147 15.10 -29.69 -27.20
C LEU A 147 15.04 -28.16 -27.27
N VAL A 148 13.92 -27.60 -27.74
CA VAL A 148 13.78 -26.14 -27.92
C VAL A 148 13.69 -25.43 -26.57
N PHE A 149 13.09 -26.03 -25.54
CA PHE A 149 13.12 -25.51 -24.18
C PHE A 149 14.53 -25.54 -23.57
N MET A 150 15.30 -26.62 -23.74
CA MET A 150 16.70 -26.66 -23.29
C MET A 150 17.53 -25.54 -23.96
N ILE A 151 17.39 -25.36 -25.27
CA ILE A 151 18.05 -24.28 -26.00
C ILE A 151 17.57 -22.90 -25.52
N GLY A 152 16.26 -22.73 -25.32
CA GLY A 152 15.66 -21.49 -24.84
C GLY A 152 16.12 -21.09 -23.44
N TRP A 153 16.24 -22.06 -22.51
CA TRP A 153 16.78 -21.84 -21.18
C TRP A 153 18.27 -21.50 -21.21
N ALA A 154 19.07 -22.19 -22.03
CA ALA A 154 20.49 -21.89 -22.22
C ALA A 154 20.69 -20.47 -22.78
N LEU A 155 19.97 -20.09 -23.84
CA LEU A 155 20.03 -18.75 -24.44
C LEU A 155 19.53 -17.64 -23.50
N ARG A 156 18.53 -17.92 -22.65
CA ARG A 156 18.11 -17.00 -21.59
C ARG A 156 19.22 -16.79 -20.56
N ALA A 157 19.88 -17.86 -20.13
CA ALA A 157 20.96 -17.79 -19.14
C ALA A 157 22.22 -17.11 -19.69
N TRP A 158 22.56 -17.31 -20.97
CA TRP A 158 23.77 -16.77 -21.59
C TRP A 158 23.62 -15.33 -22.12
N LEU A 159 22.44 -14.96 -22.63
CA LEU A 159 22.24 -13.70 -23.35
C LEU A 159 21.12 -12.81 -22.75
N GLY A 160 20.48 -13.22 -21.65
CA GLY A 160 19.35 -12.51 -21.04
C GLY A 160 18.08 -12.46 -21.90
N THR A 161 18.05 -13.15 -23.04
CA THR A 161 16.98 -13.05 -24.04
C THR A 161 15.68 -13.73 -23.60
N PRO A 162 14.52 -13.32 -24.15
CA PRO A 162 13.23 -14.01 -23.95
C PRO A 162 13.11 -15.33 -24.75
N ALA A 163 14.23 -16.05 -24.96
CA ALA A 163 14.31 -17.27 -25.77
C ALA A 163 13.35 -18.40 -25.34
N VAL A 164 12.99 -18.48 -24.05
CA VAL A 164 12.01 -19.44 -23.53
C VAL A 164 10.60 -19.18 -24.08
N SER A 165 10.21 -17.93 -24.34
CA SER A 165 8.90 -17.60 -24.94
C SER A 165 8.82 -18.09 -26.39
N TYR A 166 9.92 -17.99 -27.14
CA TYR A 166 10.02 -18.55 -28.49
C TYR A 166 9.89 -20.08 -28.51
N ALA A 167 10.36 -20.78 -27.46
CA ALA A 167 10.22 -22.22 -27.35
C ALA A 167 8.74 -22.66 -27.24
N TRP A 168 7.91 -21.90 -26.50
CA TRP A 168 6.46 -22.09 -26.49
C TRP A 168 5.85 -21.90 -27.87
N PHE A 169 6.16 -20.80 -28.57
CA PHE A 169 5.61 -20.51 -29.90
C PHE A 169 6.02 -21.55 -30.95
N LEU A 170 7.29 -21.96 -30.98
CA LEU A 170 7.78 -23.03 -31.86
C LEU A 170 7.08 -24.37 -31.59
N THR A 171 6.89 -24.73 -30.30
CA THR A 171 6.19 -25.96 -29.90
C THR A 171 4.71 -25.92 -30.27
N LEU A 172 4.05 -24.79 -30.08
CA LEU A 172 2.66 -24.56 -30.51
C LEU A 172 2.51 -24.70 -32.02
N GLY A 173 3.48 -24.16 -32.78
CA GLY A 173 3.55 -24.32 -34.23
C GLY A 173 3.68 -25.78 -34.64
N PHE A 174 4.64 -26.50 -34.06
CA PHE A 174 4.87 -27.91 -34.31
C PHE A 174 3.63 -28.76 -34.01
N ALA A 175 2.96 -28.51 -32.87
CA ALA A 175 1.71 -29.17 -32.52
C ALA A 175 0.54 -28.80 -33.46
N SER A 176 0.46 -27.53 -33.89
CA SER A 176 -0.58 -27.08 -34.83
C SER A 176 -0.52 -27.81 -36.17
N HIS A 177 0.68 -28.06 -36.68
CA HIS A 177 0.89 -28.83 -37.90
C HIS A 177 0.32 -30.25 -37.77
N ILE A 178 0.68 -30.97 -36.70
CA ILE A 178 0.23 -32.34 -36.45
C ILE A 178 -1.28 -32.40 -36.31
N LEU A 179 -1.88 -31.45 -35.57
CA LEU A 179 -3.33 -31.34 -35.43
C LEU A 179 -4.03 -31.18 -36.80
N VAL A 180 -3.53 -30.27 -37.63
CA VAL A 180 -4.04 -30.05 -38.99
C VAL A 180 -3.88 -31.30 -39.86
N ASP A 181 -2.78 -32.03 -39.69
CA ASP A 181 -2.52 -33.24 -40.46
C ASP A 181 -3.39 -34.45 -40.03
N THR A 182 -4.01 -34.42 -38.83
CA THR A 182 -5.10 -35.37 -38.49
C THR A 182 -6.41 -35.12 -39.24
N LEU A 183 -6.58 -33.96 -39.91
CA LEU A 183 -7.73 -33.66 -40.77
C LEU A 183 -7.58 -34.30 -42.16
N ASN A 184 -6.36 -34.62 -42.59
CA ASN A 184 -6.08 -35.28 -43.87
C ASN A 184 -6.61 -36.72 -43.90
N LYS A 185 -6.97 -37.21 -45.10
CA LYS A 185 -7.49 -38.57 -45.31
C LYS A 185 -6.67 -39.69 -44.67
N THR A 186 -5.35 -39.58 -44.73
CA THR A 186 -4.39 -40.61 -44.30
C THR A 186 -4.10 -40.62 -42.80
N GLY A 187 -4.31 -39.48 -42.10
CA GLY A 187 -3.94 -39.28 -40.70
C GLY A 187 -2.42 -39.31 -40.44
N VAL A 188 -2.07 -39.30 -39.15
CA VAL A 188 -0.69 -39.39 -38.63
C VAL A 188 -0.60 -40.50 -37.56
N ASP A 189 0.57 -41.12 -37.38
CA ASP A 189 0.79 -42.13 -36.32
C ASP A 189 0.99 -41.45 -34.95
N LEU A 190 -0.08 -40.81 -34.44
CA LEU A 190 -0.05 -39.92 -33.26
C LEU A 190 0.52 -40.58 -31.99
N PHE A 191 0.32 -41.89 -31.84
CA PHE A 191 0.78 -42.71 -30.70
C PHE A 191 2.05 -43.54 -31.00
N TRP A 192 2.84 -43.15 -32.01
CA TRP A 192 4.12 -43.79 -32.31
C TRP A 192 4.97 -43.97 -31.01
N PRO A 193 5.57 -45.15 -30.75
CA PRO A 193 5.80 -46.28 -31.67
C PRO A 193 4.60 -47.22 -31.90
N ALA A 194 3.48 -47.06 -31.18
CA ALA A 194 2.27 -47.78 -31.51
C ALA A 194 1.70 -47.22 -32.83
N ARG A 195 1.56 -48.08 -33.85
CA ARG A 195 1.10 -47.69 -35.21
C ARG A 195 -0.41 -47.48 -35.28
N VAL A 196 -0.94 -46.66 -34.37
CA VAL A 196 -2.34 -46.25 -34.30
C VAL A 196 -2.46 -44.88 -34.94
N ARG A 197 -3.21 -44.80 -36.04
CA ARG A 197 -3.42 -43.54 -36.77
C ARG A 197 -4.45 -42.66 -36.08
N GLY A 198 -4.03 -41.47 -35.69
CA GLY A 198 -4.90 -40.37 -35.31
C GLY A 198 -5.54 -39.75 -36.54
N VAL A 199 -6.87 -39.70 -36.54
CA VAL A 199 -7.70 -38.95 -37.50
C VAL A 199 -8.76 -38.19 -36.72
N PHE A 200 -8.96 -36.91 -37.04
CA PHE A 200 -9.92 -36.07 -36.33
C PHE A 200 -11.36 -36.50 -36.64
N PHE A 201 -11.65 -36.76 -37.91
CA PHE A 201 -12.96 -37.25 -38.36
C PHE A 201 -12.93 -38.76 -38.60
N GLY A 202 -13.69 -39.51 -37.79
CA GLY A 202 -13.85 -40.96 -37.97
C GLY A 202 -14.40 -41.33 -39.35
N ASN A 203 -15.39 -40.57 -39.85
CA ASN A 203 -15.95 -40.76 -41.19
C ASN A 203 -15.06 -40.11 -42.27
N GLU A 204 -14.60 -40.91 -43.24
CA GLU A 204 -13.70 -40.50 -44.32
C GLU A 204 -14.24 -39.38 -45.22
N ARG A 205 -15.57 -39.18 -45.27
CA ARG A 205 -16.20 -38.14 -46.10
C ARG A 205 -15.88 -36.71 -45.66
N TYR A 206 -15.57 -36.51 -44.37
CA TYR A 206 -15.21 -35.19 -43.82
C TYR A 206 -13.70 -34.95 -43.77
N ARG A 207 -12.87 -35.95 -44.14
CA ARG A 207 -11.42 -35.80 -44.16
C ARG A 207 -10.97 -35.05 -45.43
N ILE A 208 -10.07 -34.10 -45.24
CA ILE A 208 -9.58 -33.22 -46.29
C ILE A 208 -8.70 -34.02 -47.27
N ILE A 209 -8.86 -33.75 -48.56
CA ILE A 209 -7.92 -34.17 -49.60
C ILE A 209 -6.97 -33.01 -49.81
N SER A 210 -5.68 -33.24 -49.64
CA SER A 210 -4.64 -32.23 -49.79
C SER A 210 -4.57 -31.69 -51.22
N ALA A 211 -4.27 -30.41 -51.39
CA ALA A 211 -4.30 -29.70 -52.68
C ALA A 211 -5.63 -29.79 -53.46
N SER A 212 -6.75 -30.04 -52.75
CA SER A 212 -8.10 -30.03 -53.31
C SER A 212 -8.89 -28.78 -52.93
N ARG A 213 -10.08 -28.60 -53.50
CA ARG A 213 -11.02 -27.53 -53.09
C ARG A 213 -11.29 -27.50 -51.58
N GLY A 214 -11.27 -28.66 -50.89
CA GLY A 214 -11.46 -28.73 -49.44
C GLY A 214 -10.30 -28.15 -48.64
N ASP A 215 -9.06 -28.28 -49.14
CA ASP A 215 -7.85 -27.71 -48.54
C ASP A 215 -7.86 -26.18 -48.66
N TYR A 216 -8.24 -25.66 -49.84
CA TYR A 216 -8.43 -24.23 -50.03
C TYR A 216 -9.58 -23.64 -49.19
N TRP A 217 -10.71 -24.34 -49.04
CA TRP A 217 -11.79 -23.91 -48.14
C TRP A 217 -11.35 -23.89 -46.67
N PHE A 218 -10.58 -24.89 -46.24
CA PHE A 218 -9.99 -24.92 -44.90
C PHE A 218 -9.02 -23.74 -44.68
N MET A 219 -8.11 -23.49 -45.62
CA MET A 219 -7.19 -22.35 -45.57
C MET A 219 -7.94 -21.01 -45.49
N THR A 220 -8.98 -20.82 -46.32
CA THR A 220 -9.84 -19.61 -46.27
C THR A 220 -10.58 -19.49 -44.93
N ALA A 221 -11.10 -20.58 -44.39
CA ALA A 221 -11.74 -20.59 -43.07
C ALA A 221 -10.74 -20.22 -41.96
N CYS A 222 -9.49 -20.70 -42.03
CA CYS A 222 -8.44 -20.28 -41.11
C CYS A 222 -8.12 -18.78 -41.25
N LEU A 223 -8.02 -18.24 -42.47
CA LEU A 223 -7.76 -16.81 -42.69
C LEU A 223 -8.89 -15.92 -42.15
N LEU A 224 -10.15 -16.30 -42.36
CA LEU A 224 -11.31 -15.62 -41.76
C LEU A 224 -11.32 -15.76 -40.23
N GLY A 225 -10.95 -16.93 -39.72
CA GLY A 225 -10.76 -17.17 -38.29
C GLY A 225 -9.69 -16.27 -37.68
N ASN A 226 -8.57 -16.02 -38.37
CA ASN A 226 -7.54 -15.08 -37.89
C ASN A 226 -8.13 -13.67 -37.72
N LEU A 227 -8.91 -13.19 -38.69
CA LEU A 227 -9.57 -11.89 -38.60
C LEU A 227 -10.58 -11.81 -37.44
N ALA A 228 -11.34 -12.88 -37.21
CA ALA A 228 -12.32 -12.96 -36.12
C ALA A 228 -11.69 -13.10 -34.73
N CYS A 229 -10.59 -13.86 -34.60
CA CYS A 229 -9.89 -14.09 -33.34
C CYS A 229 -8.89 -12.98 -32.98
N TYR A 230 -8.47 -12.14 -33.93
CA TYR A 230 -7.54 -11.03 -33.67
C TYR A 230 -7.97 -10.10 -32.53
N PRO A 231 -9.21 -9.57 -32.45
CA PRO A 231 -9.63 -8.75 -31.30
C PRO A 231 -9.59 -9.53 -29.98
N LEU A 232 -10.08 -10.77 -29.96
CA LEU A 232 -10.05 -11.63 -28.76
C LEU A 232 -8.62 -11.92 -28.28
N ALA A 233 -7.66 -12.03 -29.21
CA ALA A 233 -6.25 -12.20 -28.88
C ALA A 233 -5.60 -10.90 -28.41
N ARG A 234 -5.94 -9.77 -29.05
CA ARG A 234 -5.40 -8.45 -28.73
C ARG A 234 -5.82 -7.99 -27.33
N ASP A 235 -7.11 -8.07 -27.05
CA ASP A 235 -7.73 -7.46 -25.87
C ASP A 235 -7.93 -8.48 -24.73
N GLY A 236 -7.69 -9.78 -24.98
CA GLY A 236 -7.87 -10.87 -24.02
C GLY A 236 -9.26 -11.49 -24.08
N PHE A 237 -9.35 -12.80 -23.79
CA PHE A 237 -10.63 -13.53 -23.87
C PHE A 237 -11.63 -13.10 -22.79
N THR A 238 -11.18 -12.95 -21.54
CA THR A 238 -12.01 -12.51 -20.40
C THR A 238 -12.56 -11.10 -20.61
N PHE A 239 -11.69 -10.12 -20.87
CA PHE A 239 -12.09 -8.74 -21.18
C PHE A 239 -13.05 -8.67 -22.38
N SER A 240 -12.82 -9.46 -23.43
CA SER A 240 -13.74 -9.55 -24.58
C SER A 240 -15.13 -10.10 -24.19
N LEU A 241 -15.20 -11.08 -23.28
CA LEU A 241 -16.47 -11.58 -22.73
C LEU A 241 -17.17 -10.55 -21.85
N HIS A 242 -16.41 -9.88 -20.97
CA HIS A 242 -16.89 -8.79 -20.12
C HIS A 242 -17.51 -7.65 -20.94
N GLN A 243 -16.85 -7.26 -22.04
CA GLN A 243 -17.36 -6.31 -23.02
C GLN A 243 -18.61 -6.79 -23.77
N ALA A 244 -18.75 -8.10 -23.97
CA ALA A 244 -19.94 -8.69 -24.61
C ALA A 244 -21.14 -8.74 -23.66
N PHE A 245 -20.93 -9.06 -22.37
CA PHE A 245 -21.98 -9.05 -21.35
C PHE A 245 -22.44 -7.64 -20.98
N GLY A 246 -21.49 -6.70 -20.83
CA GLY A 246 -21.80 -5.29 -20.57
C GLY A 246 -22.53 -5.06 -19.25
N ASP A 247 -22.06 -5.69 -18.17
CA ASP A 247 -22.64 -5.63 -16.83
C ASP A 247 -21.66 -5.05 -15.79
N ILE A 248 -22.19 -4.62 -14.65
CA ILE A 248 -21.41 -3.92 -13.61
C ILE A 248 -20.41 -4.82 -12.86
N TYR A 249 -20.62 -6.14 -12.80
CA TYR A 249 -19.66 -7.05 -12.15
C TYR A 249 -18.41 -7.18 -12.99
N SER A 250 -18.57 -7.38 -14.30
CA SER A 250 -17.48 -7.33 -15.29
C SER A 250 -16.69 -6.03 -15.18
N VAL A 251 -17.35 -4.86 -15.26
CA VAL A 251 -16.70 -3.54 -15.13
C VAL A 251 -15.95 -3.38 -13.81
N SER A 252 -16.51 -3.85 -12.68
CA SER A 252 -15.83 -3.78 -11.37
C SER A 252 -14.60 -4.70 -11.26
N THR A 253 -14.57 -5.77 -12.06
CA THR A 253 -13.47 -6.74 -12.10
C THR A 253 -12.34 -6.20 -12.98
N ASP A 254 -12.69 -5.75 -14.19
CA ASP A 254 -11.74 -5.11 -15.12
C ASP A 254 -11.12 -3.84 -14.51
N PHE A 255 -11.89 -3.05 -13.75
CA PHE A 255 -11.33 -1.89 -13.04
C PHE A 255 -10.28 -2.28 -12.00
N LYS A 256 -10.45 -3.41 -11.29
CA LYS A 256 -9.46 -3.88 -10.32
C LYS A 256 -8.17 -4.36 -10.98
N GLU A 257 -8.24 -4.84 -12.22
CA GLU A 257 -7.08 -5.30 -12.99
C GLU A 257 -6.34 -4.15 -13.70
N TYR A 258 -7.06 -3.25 -14.36
CA TYR A 258 -6.46 -2.21 -15.21
C TYR A 258 -6.40 -0.82 -14.55
N GLY A 259 -7.20 -0.56 -13.51
CA GLY A 259 -7.38 0.78 -12.91
C GLY A 259 -6.23 1.29 -12.06
N GLU A 260 -5.26 0.44 -11.71
CA GLU A 260 -4.02 0.89 -11.07
C GLU A 260 -3.02 1.52 -12.06
N ARG A 261 -3.19 1.26 -13.36
CA ARG A 261 -2.25 1.67 -14.41
C ARG A 261 -2.85 2.62 -15.42
N ASN A 262 -4.18 2.66 -15.57
CA ASN A 262 -4.85 3.48 -16.57
C ASN A 262 -6.03 4.22 -15.96
N ARG A 263 -6.32 5.40 -16.50
CA ARG A 263 -7.53 6.16 -16.21
C ARG A 263 -8.70 5.51 -16.93
N ILE A 264 -9.71 5.06 -16.18
CA ILE A 264 -10.78 4.23 -16.71
C ILE A 264 -12.10 5.01 -16.79
N TRP A 265 -12.78 4.82 -17.91
CA TRP A 265 -14.11 5.35 -18.17
C TRP A 265 -15.14 4.20 -18.19
N VAL A 266 -16.40 4.53 -17.94
CA VAL A 266 -17.53 3.64 -18.12
C VAL A 266 -18.61 4.32 -18.95
N ASP A 267 -18.98 3.69 -20.06
CA ASP A 267 -20.20 3.99 -20.80
C ASP A 267 -21.36 3.28 -20.09
N LEU A 268 -22.22 4.07 -19.44
CA LEU A 268 -23.23 3.60 -18.50
C LEU A 268 -24.64 3.98 -18.97
N ASP A 269 -25.48 2.96 -19.16
CA ASP A 269 -26.94 3.09 -19.21
C ASP A 269 -27.52 2.64 -17.87
N GLY A 270 -28.21 3.54 -17.17
CA GLY A 270 -28.76 3.28 -15.84
C GLY A 270 -30.02 4.06 -15.54
N VAL A 271 -30.52 3.86 -14.32
CA VAL A 271 -31.60 4.65 -13.73
C VAL A 271 -31.10 5.24 -12.42
N ASP A 272 -31.30 6.54 -12.25
CA ASP A 272 -30.97 7.28 -11.03
C ASP A 272 -31.93 6.86 -9.90
N ALA A 273 -31.39 6.42 -8.76
CA ALA A 273 -32.18 5.77 -7.70
C ALA A 273 -33.13 6.72 -6.94
N ILE A 274 -32.92 8.04 -7.03
CA ILE A 274 -33.75 9.05 -6.37
C ILE A 274 -34.78 9.60 -7.34
N SER A 275 -34.32 10.07 -8.51
CA SER A 275 -35.19 10.73 -9.49
C SER A 275 -35.95 9.75 -10.39
N ASN A 276 -35.56 8.47 -10.40
CA ASN A 276 -36.08 7.42 -11.26
C ASN A 276 -36.01 7.76 -12.77
N GLN A 277 -35.11 8.67 -13.14
CA GLN A 277 -34.86 9.06 -14.53
C GLN A 277 -33.80 8.15 -15.15
N LYS A 278 -34.00 7.81 -16.43
CA LYS A 278 -32.97 7.13 -17.22
C LYS A 278 -31.79 8.07 -17.43
N MET A 279 -30.58 7.54 -17.26
CA MET A 279 -29.33 8.22 -17.58
C MET A 279 -28.49 7.36 -18.51
N THR A 280 -27.96 7.99 -19.54
CA THR A 280 -26.97 7.43 -20.47
C THR A 280 -25.82 8.42 -20.52
N GLY A 281 -24.59 7.94 -20.35
CA GLY A 281 -23.42 8.80 -20.43
C GLY A 281 -22.12 8.06 -20.17
N ARG A 282 -21.01 8.74 -20.50
CA ARG A 282 -19.66 8.29 -20.21
C ARG A 282 -19.17 8.98 -18.94
N PHE A 283 -18.74 8.21 -17.95
CA PHE A 283 -18.28 8.72 -16.65
C PHE A 283 -16.90 8.16 -16.30
N GLU A 284 -16.12 8.92 -15.55
CA GLU A 284 -14.84 8.43 -15.01
C GLU A 284 -15.11 7.50 -13.83
N ILE A 285 -14.46 6.34 -13.80
CA ILE A 285 -14.44 5.47 -12.61
C ILE A 285 -13.32 5.94 -11.68
N LEU A 286 -13.70 6.30 -10.46
CA LEU A 286 -12.75 6.62 -9.40
C LEU A 286 -12.31 5.37 -8.61
N ALA A 287 -13.20 4.39 -8.48
CA ALA A 287 -12.99 3.22 -7.64
C ALA A 287 -13.91 2.04 -7.93
N ALA A 288 -13.49 0.84 -7.56
CA ALA A 288 -14.39 -0.28 -7.28
C ALA A 288 -14.52 -0.44 -5.75
N VAL A 289 -15.74 -0.26 -5.23
CA VAL A 289 -16.04 -0.39 -3.79
C VAL A 289 -16.14 -1.87 -3.41
N ASP A 290 -16.89 -2.64 -4.20
CA ASP A 290 -17.13 -4.08 -4.03
C ASP A 290 -17.23 -4.77 -5.39
N ASN A 291 -17.37 -6.10 -5.40
CA ASN A 291 -17.66 -6.85 -6.63
C ASN A 291 -19.08 -6.49 -7.12
N GLY A 292 -19.16 -5.77 -8.24
CA GLY A 292 -20.41 -5.23 -8.81
C GLY A 292 -20.82 -3.85 -8.30
N ALA A 293 -19.96 -3.15 -7.55
CA ALA A 293 -20.21 -1.79 -7.08
C ALA A 293 -19.03 -0.85 -7.40
N VAL A 294 -19.31 0.19 -8.20
CA VAL A 294 -18.30 1.07 -8.80
C VAL A 294 -18.63 2.53 -8.49
N LEU A 295 -17.63 3.30 -8.09
CA LEU A 295 -17.75 4.73 -7.80
C LEU A 295 -17.40 5.54 -9.05
N ILE A 296 -18.34 6.36 -9.51
CA ILE A 296 -18.15 7.27 -10.65
C ILE A 296 -18.20 8.73 -10.22
N GLU A 297 -17.62 9.61 -11.03
CA GLU A 297 -17.81 11.05 -10.89
C GLU A 297 -18.82 11.59 -11.92
N ARG A 298 -19.83 12.32 -11.43
CA ARG A 298 -20.87 12.98 -12.26
C ARG A 298 -21.16 14.37 -11.69
N ASN A 299 -21.01 15.40 -12.51
CA ASN A 299 -21.23 16.81 -12.13
C ASN A 299 -20.42 17.24 -10.87
N GLY A 300 -19.23 16.67 -10.66
CA GLY A 300 -18.42 16.93 -9.46
C GLY A 300 -18.95 16.28 -8.16
N LEU A 301 -19.88 15.33 -8.28
CA LEU A 301 -20.38 14.49 -7.19
C LEU A 301 -19.97 13.03 -7.42
N LYS A 302 -19.54 12.37 -6.35
CA LYS A 302 -19.21 10.94 -6.36
C LYS A 302 -20.49 10.13 -6.21
N GLN A 303 -20.81 9.27 -7.17
CA GLN A 303 -22.03 8.45 -7.18
C GLN A 303 -21.70 6.96 -7.29
N LEU A 304 -22.51 6.12 -6.64
CA LEU A 304 -22.27 4.68 -6.51
C LEU A 304 -23.18 3.92 -7.48
N VAL A 305 -22.57 3.24 -8.44
CA VAL A 305 -23.22 2.42 -9.44
C VAL A 305 -23.21 0.97 -8.94
N SER A 306 -24.37 0.42 -8.62
CA SER A 306 -24.50 -0.93 -8.04
C SER A 306 -25.88 -1.52 -8.32
N ARG A 307 -25.97 -2.86 -8.39
CA ARG A 307 -27.25 -3.58 -8.43
C ARG A 307 -27.80 -3.93 -7.04
N ALA A 308 -27.00 -3.81 -5.99
CA ALA A 308 -27.39 -4.03 -4.59
C ALA A 308 -27.32 -2.71 -3.80
N ALA A 309 -28.18 -2.55 -2.80
CA ALA A 309 -28.14 -1.38 -1.92
C ALA A 309 -26.91 -1.42 -0.99
N PRO A 310 -26.27 -0.28 -0.67
CA PRO A 310 -26.61 1.08 -1.14
C PRO A 310 -26.22 1.31 -2.62
N MET A 311 -27.03 2.11 -3.32
CA MET A 311 -26.78 2.53 -4.70
C MET A 311 -27.31 3.95 -4.92
N HIS A 312 -26.64 4.72 -5.77
CA HIS A 312 -27.13 5.99 -6.30
C HIS A 312 -27.66 5.82 -7.74
N ILE A 313 -27.08 4.87 -8.48
CA ILE A 313 -27.45 4.56 -9.87
C ILE A 313 -27.58 3.04 -10.01
N PHE A 314 -28.72 2.59 -10.56
CA PHE A 314 -28.95 1.20 -10.93
C PHE A 314 -28.48 0.95 -12.37
N PRO A 315 -27.44 0.14 -12.62
CA PRO A 315 -26.90 -0.11 -13.95
C PRO A 315 -27.76 -1.12 -14.73
N THR A 316 -28.34 -0.66 -15.84
CA THR A 316 -28.98 -1.53 -16.83
C THR A 316 -27.91 -2.19 -17.70
N LYS A 317 -26.95 -1.39 -18.20
CA LYS A 317 -25.81 -1.82 -19.01
C LYS A 317 -24.61 -0.95 -18.70
N ALA A 318 -23.43 -1.53 -18.58
CA ALA A 318 -22.18 -0.81 -18.30
C ALA A 318 -21.05 -1.42 -19.14
N LYS A 319 -20.29 -0.59 -19.85
CA LYS A 319 -19.10 -1.02 -20.60
C LYS A 319 -17.91 -0.17 -20.17
N ILE A 320 -16.78 -0.83 -19.97
CA ILE A 320 -15.53 -0.18 -19.57
C ILE A 320 -14.79 0.34 -20.81
N ASP A 321 -14.12 1.47 -20.70
CA ASP A 321 -13.18 1.97 -21.72
C ASP A 321 -11.88 2.38 -21.05
N ILE A 322 -10.76 1.80 -21.52
CA ILE A 322 -9.44 1.98 -20.93
C ILE A 322 -8.79 3.19 -21.59
N GLY A 323 -8.66 4.27 -20.82
CA GLY A 323 -8.03 5.51 -21.27
C GLY A 323 -6.52 5.52 -21.10
N GLU A 324 -5.98 6.71 -20.88
CA GLU A 324 -4.54 6.98 -20.78
C GLU A 324 -3.89 6.27 -19.58
N THR A 325 -2.62 5.90 -19.71
CA THR A 325 -1.83 5.29 -18.64
C THR A 325 -1.47 6.32 -17.57
N THR A 326 -1.93 6.10 -16.34
CA THR A 326 -1.71 6.99 -15.17
C THR A 326 -0.66 6.37 -14.24
N THR A 327 0.24 7.20 -13.73
CA THR A 327 1.16 6.81 -12.64
C THR A 327 0.50 7.01 -11.29
N ILE A 328 0.29 5.93 -10.54
CA ILE A 328 -0.20 6.00 -9.14
C ILE A 328 0.98 5.80 -8.19
N SER A 329 1.21 6.78 -7.30
CA SER A 329 2.13 6.66 -6.18
C SER A 329 1.33 6.57 -4.88
N THR A 330 1.52 5.49 -4.11
CA THR A 330 0.94 5.39 -2.77
C THR A 330 1.95 5.88 -1.73
N ARG A 331 1.56 6.84 -0.90
CA ARG A 331 2.34 7.32 0.24
C ARG A 331 1.64 7.03 1.54
N GLU A 332 2.39 6.57 2.54
CA GLU A 332 1.89 6.33 3.89
C GLU A 332 2.17 7.58 4.76
N ILE A 333 1.14 8.10 5.42
CA ILE A 333 1.20 9.34 6.21
C ILE A 333 0.72 9.03 7.64
N GLN A 334 1.64 9.13 8.60
CA GLN A 334 1.29 9.01 10.02
C GLN A 334 0.57 10.27 10.50
N MET A 335 -0.68 10.12 10.99
CA MET A 335 -1.52 11.26 11.39
C MET A 335 -1.56 11.53 12.89
N ALA A 336 -0.89 10.72 13.71
CA ALA A 336 -0.83 10.91 15.16
C ALA A 336 -0.34 12.32 15.54
N GLY A 337 -1.17 13.07 16.28
CA GLY A 337 -0.90 14.45 16.70
C GLY A 337 -1.10 15.52 15.61
N ARG A 338 -1.54 15.16 14.40
CA ARG A 338 -1.76 16.07 13.26
C ARG A 338 -3.24 16.34 13.01
N THR A 339 -3.55 17.37 12.23
CA THR A 339 -4.91 17.66 11.75
C THR A 339 -5.13 17.17 10.32
N LEU A 340 -6.38 16.89 9.95
CA LEU A 340 -6.73 16.52 8.57
C LEU A 340 -6.39 17.63 7.54
N GLY A 341 -6.42 18.90 7.95
CA GLY A 341 -6.00 20.06 7.17
C GLY A 341 -4.52 20.07 6.75
N GLU A 342 -3.67 19.22 7.33
CA GLU A 342 -2.27 19.09 6.92
C GLU A 342 -2.07 18.10 5.76
N LEU A 343 -3.05 17.28 5.40
CA LEU A 343 -2.93 16.27 4.34
C LEU A 343 -2.41 16.81 2.98
N PRO A 344 -2.86 17.98 2.47
CA PRO A 344 -2.33 18.55 1.22
C PRO A 344 -0.87 18.99 1.27
N ARG A 345 -0.21 19.00 2.44
CA ARG A 345 1.23 19.29 2.54
C ARG A 345 2.10 18.09 2.16
N PHE A 346 1.55 16.87 2.26
CA PHE A 346 2.30 15.61 2.04
C PHE A 346 2.09 15.03 0.63
N ALA A 347 1.05 15.49 -0.07
CA ALA A 347 0.75 15.15 -1.45
C ALA A 347 0.70 16.44 -2.28
N GLY A 348 1.50 16.50 -3.35
CA GLY A 348 1.61 17.68 -4.21
C GLY A 348 0.34 17.96 -5.02
N ALA A 349 0.40 18.97 -5.89
CA ALA A 349 -0.75 19.53 -6.61
C ALA A 349 -1.46 18.63 -7.65
N SER A 350 -1.24 17.31 -7.64
CA SER A 350 -1.98 16.34 -8.47
C SER A 350 -3.23 15.82 -7.74
N ARG A 351 -4.04 14.96 -8.38
CA ARG A 351 -5.24 14.37 -7.75
C ARG A 351 -4.86 13.35 -6.67
N VAL A 352 -5.42 13.48 -5.47
CA VAL A 352 -5.08 12.63 -4.30
C VAL A 352 -6.32 11.99 -3.70
N LEU A 353 -6.32 10.66 -3.59
CA LEU A 353 -7.32 9.87 -2.88
C LEU A 353 -6.75 9.36 -1.55
N TYR A 354 -7.40 9.68 -0.45
CA TYR A 354 -7.03 9.31 0.91
C TYR A 354 -7.84 8.10 1.40
N TYR A 355 -7.15 7.18 2.07
CA TYR A 355 -7.69 5.95 2.64
C TYR A 355 -7.17 5.73 4.04
N GLY A 356 -8.00 5.24 4.96
CA GLY A 356 -7.53 4.83 6.28
C GLY A 356 -8.60 4.84 7.37
N TYR A 357 -8.19 4.44 8.57
CA TYR A 357 -9.00 4.53 9.79
C TYR A 357 -8.27 5.39 10.80
N LEU A 358 -8.92 6.47 11.24
CA LEU A 358 -8.34 7.49 12.09
C LEU A 358 -9.16 7.60 13.38
N THR A 359 -8.47 7.66 14.51
CA THR A 359 -9.10 7.84 15.82
C THR A 359 -8.99 9.32 16.21
N PRO A 360 -10.07 10.12 16.08
CA PRO A 360 -10.02 11.54 16.36
C PRO A 360 -9.94 11.83 17.87
N ALA A 361 -9.41 13.00 18.24
CA ALA A 361 -9.29 13.39 19.64
C ALA A 361 -10.63 13.73 20.31
N LYS A 362 -11.63 14.10 19.50
CA LYS A 362 -13.02 14.40 19.84
C LYS A 362 -13.89 13.96 18.65
N LEU A 363 -15.03 13.31 18.90
CA LEU A 363 -15.98 13.03 17.82
C LEU A 363 -16.71 14.30 17.37
N THR A 364 -16.82 14.46 16.06
CA THR A 364 -17.66 15.46 15.39
C THR A 364 -18.68 14.70 14.56
N PRO A 365 -20.00 15.01 14.63
CA PRO A 365 -20.99 14.37 13.79
C PRO A 365 -20.73 14.71 12.31
N LEU A 366 -20.84 13.72 11.42
CA LEU A 366 -20.71 13.89 9.98
C LEU A 366 -22.09 14.04 9.32
N SER A 367 -22.16 14.82 8.25
CA SER A 367 -23.35 14.95 7.41
C SER A 367 -23.44 13.76 6.46
N VAL A 368 -24.56 13.04 6.48
CA VAL A 368 -24.85 11.90 5.59
C VAL A 368 -25.72 12.38 4.43
N HIS A 369 -25.32 12.07 3.20
CA HIS A 369 -26.01 12.47 1.99
C HIS A 369 -26.70 11.28 1.33
N ARG A 370 -27.76 11.54 0.55
CA ARG A 370 -28.51 10.48 -0.16
C ARG A 370 -28.21 10.42 -1.66
N ASP A 371 -27.79 11.54 -2.21
CA ASP A 371 -27.55 11.83 -3.63
C ASP A 371 -26.10 11.60 -4.07
N ARG A 372 -25.19 11.40 -3.10
CA ARG A 372 -23.76 11.19 -3.29
C ARG A 372 -23.20 10.19 -2.28
N TYR A 373 -22.08 9.57 -2.66
CA TYR A 373 -21.32 8.65 -1.82
C TYR A 373 -20.50 9.41 -0.78
N ASP A 374 -20.83 9.21 0.50
CA ASP A 374 -20.05 9.72 1.63
C ASP A 374 -18.71 8.99 1.71
N SER A 375 -17.67 9.60 1.13
CA SER A 375 -16.28 9.10 1.11
C SER A 375 -15.61 9.14 2.50
N ILE A 376 -16.30 9.72 3.49
CA ILE A 376 -15.88 9.87 4.88
C ILE A 376 -17.02 9.39 5.77
N ALA A 377 -16.79 8.36 6.57
CA ALA A 377 -17.82 7.74 7.40
C ALA A 377 -17.34 7.51 8.85
N LEU A 378 -18.27 7.59 9.81
CA LEU A 378 -18.01 7.21 11.20
C LEU A 378 -18.34 5.72 11.41
N ARG A 379 -17.39 4.97 11.97
CA ARG A 379 -17.52 3.55 12.32
C ARG A 379 -16.85 3.33 13.68
N LEU A 380 -17.63 2.99 14.72
CA LEU A 380 -17.11 2.59 16.04
C LEU A 380 -16.04 3.59 16.57
N ASP A 381 -16.43 4.86 16.69
CA ASP A 381 -15.60 5.98 17.13
C ASP A 381 -14.36 6.31 16.27
N LYS A 382 -14.22 5.69 15.09
CA LYS A 382 -13.18 6.00 14.09
C LYS A 382 -13.77 6.69 12.87
N VAL A 383 -13.02 7.63 12.33
CA VAL A 383 -13.26 8.22 11.01
C VAL A 383 -12.60 7.32 9.97
N ARG A 384 -13.43 6.77 9.07
CA ARG A 384 -13.01 5.98 7.91
C ARG A 384 -12.93 6.91 6.70
N LEU A 385 -11.76 6.96 6.05
CA LEU A 385 -11.57 7.58 4.74
C LEU A 385 -11.57 6.48 3.69
N GLU A 386 -12.42 6.60 2.67
CA GLU A 386 -12.47 5.70 1.51
C GLU A 386 -12.64 6.51 0.23
N HIS A 387 -11.59 6.58 -0.59
CA HIS A 387 -11.61 7.36 -1.82
C HIS A 387 -11.90 8.85 -1.57
N ALA A 388 -11.55 9.35 -0.38
CA ALA A 388 -11.79 10.73 0.02
C ALA A 388 -10.79 11.66 -0.66
N GLU A 389 -11.26 12.76 -1.25
CA GLU A 389 -10.41 13.87 -1.69
C GLU A 389 -10.35 14.92 -0.57
N TYR A 390 -9.37 15.83 -0.61
CA TYR A 390 -9.27 16.89 0.40
C TYR A 390 -10.52 17.80 0.42
N ARG A 391 -11.15 18.01 -0.75
CA ARG A 391 -12.43 18.71 -0.86
C ARG A 391 -13.55 18.08 -0.02
N ASP A 392 -13.61 16.75 0.08
CA ASP A 392 -14.63 16.07 0.90
C ASP A 392 -14.44 16.35 2.40
N ILE A 393 -13.18 16.51 2.83
CA ILE A 393 -12.81 16.85 4.22
C ILE A 393 -13.21 18.29 4.55
N GLU A 394 -13.07 19.21 3.58
CA GLU A 394 -13.51 20.61 3.72
C GLU A 394 -15.03 20.75 3.69
N GLU A 395 -15.73 20.05 2.80
CA GLU A 395 -17.21 20.07 2.73
C GLU A 395 -17.87 19.48 3.99
N GLN A 396 -17.22 18.51 4.66
CA GLN A 396 -17.65 18.01 5.97
C GLN A 396 -17.20 18.91 7.15
N GLY A 397 -16.40 19.95 6.91
CA GLY A 397 -15.92 20.89 7.95
C GLY A 397 -14.90 20.31 8.94
N ILE A 398 -14.34 19.13 8.69
CA ILE A 398 -13.50 18.38 9.64
C ILE A 398 -11.99 18.61 9.48
N SER A 399 -11.56 19.58 8.66
CA SER A 399 -10.14 19.91 8.46
C SER A 399 -9.38 20.23 9.76
N HIS A 400 -10.06 20.79 10.76
CA HIS A 400 -9.50 21.12 12.08
C HIS A 400 -9.39 19.91 13.05
N LEU A 401 -9.85 18.72 12.65
CA LEU A 401 -9.93 17.54 13.51
C LEU A 401 -8.52 16.98 13.79
N VAL A 402 -8.11 16.98 15.06
CA VAL A 402 -6.84 16.38 15.52
C VAL A 402 -7.00 14.86 15.64
N ILE A 403 -6.07 14.11 15.05
CA ILE A 403 -6.05 12.65 15.10
C ILE A 403 -5.11 12.19 16.23
N ARG A 404 -5.59 11.30 17.11
CA ARG A 404 -4.75 10.67 18.15
C ARG A 404 -3.85 9.61 17.53
N GLU A 405 -4.47 8.69 16.80
CA GLU A 405 -3.82 7.51 16.23
C GLU A 405 -4.45 7.15 14.89
N GLY A 406 -3.63 6.61 13.99
CA GLY A 406 -4.03 6.15 12.68
C GLY A 406 -3.12 6.68 11.57
N THR A 407 -3.22 6.01 10.43
CA THR A 407 -2.37 6.22 9.27
C THR A 407 -3.25 6.40 8.05
N VAL A 408 -2.87 7.33 7.17
CA VAL A 408 -3.55 7.58 5.90
C VAL A 408 -2.66 7.11 4.76
N LEU A 409 -3.20 6.29 3.88
CA LEU A 409 -2.63 6.01 2.58
C LEU A 409 -3.15 7.06 1.60
N ALA A 410 -2.25 7.87 1.06
CA ALA A 410 -2.54 8.82 -0.01
C ALA A 410 -2.14 8.18 -1.36
N LYS A 411 -3.12 7.80 -2.17
CA LYS A 411 -2.90 7.45 -3.59
C LYS A 411 -2.87 8.74 -4.40
N ILE A 412 -1.71 9.10 -4.92
CA ILE A 412 -1.50 10.28 -5.76
C ILE A 412 -1.48 9.81 -7.21
N HIS A 413 -2.41 10.32 -8.01
CA HIS A 413 -2.50 10.08 -9.44
C HIS A 413 -1.71 11.16 -10.20
N ASP A 414 -1.15 10.81 -11.36
CA ASP A 414 -0.47 11.73 -12.28
C ASP A 414 0.66 12.51 -11.58
N LEU A 415 1.60 11.78 -10.97
CA LEU A 415 2.83 12.37 -10.43
C LEU A 415 3.74 12.81 -11.58
N PRO A 416 4.19 14.09 -11.66
CA PRO A 416 5.15 14.50 -12.66
C PRO A 416 6.46 13.69 -12.51
N PRO A 417 7.09 13.22 -13.61
CA PRO A 417 8.24 12.32 -13.54
C PRO A 417 9.49 12.93 -12.85
N ALA A 418 9.49 14.24 -12.60
CA ALA A 418 10.52 14.97 -11.88
C ALA A 418 10.38 14.93 -10.34
N VAL A 419 9.29 14.39 -9.77
CA VAL A 419 9.09 14.28 -8.30
C VAL A 419 9.33 12.84 -7.80
N ASN A 420 10.39 12.22 -8.32
CA ASN A 420 10.87 10.93 -7.82
C ASN A 420 11.97 11.14 -6.77
N ASN A 421 11.93 10.31 -5.74
CA ASN A 421 12.94 10.16 -4.68
C ASN A 421 13.07 11.29 -3.65
N VAL A 422 11.97 11.56 -2.92
CA VAL A 422 12.11 11.56 -1.45
C VAL A 422 11.85 10.12 -1.01
N SER A 423 12.90 9.39 -0.66
CA SER A 423 12.76 8.01 -0.15
C SER A 423 11.95 8.05 1.16
N PRO A 424 11.02 7.11 1.42
CA PRO A 424 10.35 7.01 2.73
C PRO A 424 11.35 6.84 3.89
N GLU A 425 12.56 6.35 3.61
CA GLU A 425 13.66 6.24 4.58
C GLU A 425 14.24 7.61 4.99
N SER A 426 14.05 8.67 4.19
CA SER A 426 14.58 10.01 4.45
C SER A 426 13.85 10.78 5.56
N GLU A 427 12.60 10.40 5.90
CA GLU A 427 11.87 10.98 7.04
C GLU A 427 11.76 9.99 8.23
N LEU A 428 12.36 8.81 8.10
CA LEU A 428 12.28 7.70 9.06
C LEU A 428 13.20 7.90 10.28
N LYS A 429 12.99 9.00 11.02
CA LYS A 429 13.06 9.07 12.50
C LYS A 429 12.70 10.42 13.12
N LYS A 430 11.81 11.23 12.52
CA LYS A 430 11.10 12.27 13.29
C LYS A 430 9.93 11.66 14.07
N VAL A 431 10.25 10.82 15.06
CA VAL A 431 9.25 10.27 15.98
C VAL A 431 8.82 11.41 16.92
N ILE A 432 7.77 12.12 16.51
CA ILE A 432 7.13 13.14 17.33
C ILE A 432 6.37 12.40 18.43
N ARG A 433 6.87 12.46 19.66
CA ARG A 433 6.19 11.92 20.84
C ARG A 433 5.41 13.03 21.53
N LEU A 434 4.25 12.69 22.08
CA LEU A 434 3.40 13.58 22.86
C LEU A 434 3.62 13.32 24.34
N VAL A 435 3.79 14.38 25.13
CA VAL A 435 3.66 14.33 26.59
C VAL A 435 2.49 15.21 26.99
N GLU A 436 1.53 14.64 27.71
CA GLU A 436 0.49 15.42 28.40
C GLU A 436 0.95 15.71 29.83
N LEU A 437 1.08 17.00 30.15
CA LEU A 437 1.39 17.49 31.49
C LEU A 437 0.15 18.19 32.03
N ARG A 438 -0.40 17.68 33.13
CA ARG A 438 -1.46 18.37 33.88
C ARG A 438 -0.83 19.34 34.86
N LEU A 439 -1.04 20.63 34.60
CA LEU A 439 -0.63 21.73 35.45
C LEU A 439 -1.85 22.40 36.10
N ARG A 440 -1.61 23.16 37.16
CA ARG A 440 -2.59 24.10 37.70
C ARG A 440 -2.59 25.39 36.86
N PRO A 441 -3.66 26.20 36.90
CA PRO A 441 -3.74 27.45 36.14
C PRO A 441 -2.56 28.41 36.36
N ASP A 442 -2.04 28.44 37.59
CA ASP A 442 -1.00 29.36 38.06
C ASP A 442 0.44 28.86 37.79
N ASP A 443 0.63 27.58 37.40
CA ASP A 443 1.96 26.99 37.23
C ASP A 443 2.73 27.61 36.04
N GLN A 444 4.02 27.90 36.23
CA GLN A 444 4.86 28.55 35.23
C GLN A 444 5.59 27.53 34.35
N VAL A 445 5.42 27.64 33.03
CA VAL A 445 6.17 26.86 32.02
C VAL A 445 7.50 27.56 31.72
N LEU A 446 8.60 26.82 31.74
CA LEU A 446 9.95 27.36 31.55
C LEU A 446 10.57 27.01 30.18
N VAL A 447 9.89 26.17 29.38
CA VAL A 447 10.30 25.79 28.03
C VAL A 447 9.43 26.43 26.95
N ALA A 448 10.06 26.72 25.82
CA ALA A 448 9.44 27.28 24.62
C ALA A 448 9.64 26.36 23.41
N GLU A 449 8.85 26.60 22.35
CA GLU A 449 8.96 25.86 21.09
C GLU A 449 10.34 26.05 20.44
N GLY A 450 10.84 24.99 19.79
CA GLY A 450 12.14 24.99 19.11
C GLY A 450 13.35 24.71 19.99
N ILE A 451 13.24 24.74 21.32
CA ILE A 451 14.32 24.43 22.27
C ILE A 451 14.59 22.92 22.34
N GLN A 452 15.87 22.54 22.43
CA GLN A 452 16.29 21.17 22.69
C GLN A 452 16.32 20.89 24.20
N VAL A 453 15.62 19.83 24.62
CA VAL A 453 15.47 19.43 26.02
C VAL A 453 16.26 18.15 26.29
N THR A 454 17.01 18.15 27.40
CA THR A 454 17.69 16.97 27.92
C THR A 454 16.88 16.31 29.05
N PRO A 455 17.09 15.01 29.31
CA PRO A 455 16.64 14.40 30.56
C PRO A 455 17.17 15.22 31.74
N SER A 456 16.42 15.25 32.84
CA SER A 456 16.74 16.02 34.06
C SER A 456 16.64 17.56 33.94
N GLN A 457 16.23 18.13 32.81
CA GLN A 457 15.97 19.57 32.68
C GLN A 457 14.62 19.96 33.29
N VAL A 458 14.54 21.10 33.99
CA VAL A 458 13.28 21.63 34.53
C VAL A 458 12.42 22.23 33.42
N ILE A 459 11.19 21.75 33.27
CA ILE A 459 10.26 22.16 32.20
C ILE A 459 9.12 23.06 32.69
N ALA A 460 8.71 22.90 33.96
CA ALA A 460 7.72 23.75 34.60
C ALA A 460 8.01 23.84 36.10
N ARG A 461 7.58 24.93 36.74
CA ARG A 461 7.61 25.14 38.19
C ARG A 461 6.19 25.39 38.67
N ARG A 462 5.77 24.65 39.70
CA ARG A 462 4.45 24.88 40.33
C ARG A 462 4.43 26.24 41.03
N ASP A 463 3.30 26.94 40.99
CA ASP A 463 3.17 28.14 41.82
C ASP A 463 3.04 27.75 43.30
N ILE A 464 3.96 28.30 44.08
CA ILE A 464 4.13 28.08 45.52
C ILE A 464 4.13 29.36 46.32
N TRP A 465 3.75 30.49 45.73
CA TRP A 465 3.78 31.77 46.44
C TRP A 465 2.96 31.75 47.74
N LYS A 466 1.86 30.99 47.77
CA LYS A 466 1.07 30.73 49.00
C LYS A 466 1.86 29.96 50.07
N GLN A 467 2.56 28.89 49.71
CA GLN A 467 3.32 28.05 50.64
C GLN A 467 4.58 28.77 51.17
N LEU A 468 5.30 29.47 50.29
CA LEU A 468 6.42 30.32 50.68
C LEU A 468 5.95 31.44 51.62
N ARG A 469 4.86 32.14 51.29
CA ARG A 469 4.30 33.19 52.14
C ARG A 469 3.86 32.67 53.51
N THR A 470 3.32 31.45 53.62
CA THR A 470 3.02 30.87 54.94
C THR A 470 4.27 30.55 55.74
N LEU A 471 5.34 30.09 55.10
CA LEU A 471 6.63 29.82 55.77
C LEU A 471 7.30 31.13 56.23
N ASP A 472 7.33 32.15 55.37
CA ASP A 472 7.88 33.48 55.67
C ASP A 472 7.10 34.16 56.83
N LEU A 473 5.78 34.01 56.87
CA LEU A 473 4.94 34.50 57.99
C LEU A 473 5.19 33.75 59.30
N GLN A 474 5.40 32.43 59.25
CA GLN A 474 5.77 31.64 60.44
C GLN A 474 7.14 32.06 60.97
N LEU A 475 8.14 32.17 60.09
CA LEU A 475 9.48 32.62 60.45
C LEU A 475 9.47 34.03 61.07
N ALA A 476 8.69 34.96 60.52
CA ALA A 476 8.52 36.30 61.08
C ALA A 476 7.93 36.24 62.50
N ALA A 477 6.85 35.48 62.71
CA ALA A 477 6.21 35.36 64.03
C ALA A 477 7.14 34.70 65.08
N ASP A 478 7.86 33.64 64.72
CA ASP A 478 8.77 32.93 65.64
C ASP A 478 10.00 33.78 65.98
N THR A 479 10.56 34.50 65.01
CA THR A 479 11.70 35.41 65.25
C THR A 479 11.32 36.63 66.07
N GLU A 480 10.15 37.25 65.81
CA GLU A 480 9.62 38.36 66.62
C GLU A 480 9.40 37.92 68.08
N ARG A 481 8.81 36.74 68.29
CA ARG A 481 8.60 36.17 69.63
C ARG A 481 9.92 35.93 70.38
N LEU A 482 10.91 35.31 69.75
CA LEU A 482 12.20 35.06 70.38
C LEU A 482 13.00 36.35 70.61
N GLN A 483 12.86 37.37 69.75
CA GLN A 483 13.43 38.69 69.99
C GLN A 483 12.77 39.41 71.17
N ALA A 484 11.46 39.28 71.35
CA ALA A 484 10.76 39.78 72.52
C ALA A 484 11.23 39.08 73.82
N ASP A 485 11.44 37.76 73.79
CA ASP A 485 12.01 37.00 74.91
C ASP A 485 13.43 37.47 75.27
N ILE A 486 14.29 37.73 74.26
CA ILE A 486 15.63 38.32 74.48
C ILE A 486 15.50 39.72 75.11
N GLY A 487 14.60 40.56 74.62
CA GLY A 487 14.34 41.89 75.18
C GLY A 487 13.89 41.86 76.65
N GLN A 488 13.06 40.88 77.03
CA GLN A 488 12.69 40.67 78.43
C GLN A 488 13.88 40.23 79.29
N ILE A 489 14.73 39.33 78.80
CA ILE A 489 15.94 38.89 79.50
C ILE A 489 16.93 40.06 79.66
N ASP A 490 17.11 40.90 78.64
CA ASP A 490 17.99 42.08 78.68
C ASP A 490 17.48 43.14 79.68
N LEU A 491 16.16 43.32 79.81
CA LEU A 491 15.57 44.16 80.86
C LEU A 491 15.81 43.59 82.28
N GLN A 492 15.73 42.26 82.45
CA GLN A 492 16.00 41.60 83.72
C GLN A 492 17.48 41.67 84.10
N LEU A 493 18.40 41.43 83.15
CA LEU A 493 19.85 41.60 83.32
C LEU A 493 20.17 43.05 83.71
N GLY A 494 19.65 44.04 82.98
CA GLY A 494 19.86 45.46 83.29
C GLY A 494 19.24 45.91 84.62
N ALA A 495 18.27 45.19 85.18
CA ALA A 495 17.80 45.40 86.55
C ALA A 495 18.74 44.77 87.59
N LEU A 496 19.14 43.51 87.38
CA LEU A 496 20.09 42.79 88.22
C LEU A 496 21.46 43.46 88.29
N GLU A 497 21.98 44.00 87.18
CA GLU A 497 23.22 44.79 87.19
C GLU A 497 23.15 46.02 88.08
N ARG A 498 21.98 46.70 88.13
CA ARG A 498 21.78 47.88 88.99
C ARG A 498 21.70 47.46 90.46
N GLU A 499 21.01 46.36 90.76
CA GLU A 499 21.00 45.79 92.11
C GLU A 499 22.40 45.35 92.54
N LEU A 500 23.15 44.65 91.68
CA LEU A 500 24.51 44.19 91.93
C LEU A 500 25.45 45.37 92.22
N LYS A 501 25.48 46.40 91.37
CA LYS A 501 26.27 47.63 91.59
C LYS A 501 25.91 48.31 92.91
N SER A 502 24.62 48.31 93.30
CA SER A 502 24.19 48.86 94.59
C SER A 502 24.62 48.00 95.79
N GLY A 503 24.56 46.67 95.66
CA GLY A 503 24.98 45.70 96.68
C GLY A 503 26.49 45.70 96.88
N GLU A 504 27.27 45.76 95.80
CA GLU A 504 28.73 45.91 95.84
C GLU A 504 29.16 47.21 96.51
N ALA A 505 28.48 48.32 96.24
CA ALA A 505 28.73 49.60 96.92
C ALA A 505 28.45 49.51 98.45
N VAL A 506 27.39 48.80 98.86
CA VAL A 506 27.10 48.53 100.27
C VAL A 506 28.15 47.61 100.90
N ARG A 507 28.53 46.51 100.22
CA ARG A 507 29.60 45.59 100.65
C ARG A 507 30.93 46.32 100.85
N ALA A 508 31.32 47.17 99.89
CA ALA A 508 32.53 47.99 99.98
C ALA A 508 32.49 48.97 101.16
N LYS A 509 31.34 49.60 101.41
CA LYS A 509 31.13 50.48 102.56
C LYS A 509 31.24 49.73 103.90
N LEU A 510 30.58 48.58 104.04
CA LEU A 510 30.64 47.74 105.25
C LEU A 510 32.07 47.23 105.50
N LYS A 511 32.76 46.75 104.47
CA LYS A 511 34.16 46.31 104.55
C LYS A 511 35.10 47.44 104.97
N GLY A 512 34.90 48.65 104.46
CA GLY A 512 35.65 49.84 104.89
C GLY A 512 35.35 50.27 106.34
N GLN A 513 34.12 50.09 106.82
CA GLN A 513 33.78 50.32 108.23
C GLN A 513 34.43 49.27 109.14
N LEU A 514 34.41 48.00 108.75
CA LEU A 514 35.06 46.90 109.48
C LEU A 514 36.58 47.13 109.62
N GLN A 515 37.24 47.55 108.53
CA GLN A 515 38.67 47.88 108.56
C GLN A 515 39.01 49.03 109.53
N LYS A 516 38.20 50.10 109.56
CA LYS A 516 38.40 51.22 110.50
C LYS A 516 38.25 50.78 111.97
N LEU A 517 37.18 50.04 112.28
CA LEU A 517 36.94 49.53 113.63
C LEU A 517 38.05 48.55 114.08
N GLY A 518 38.58 47.75 113.15
CA GLY A 518 39.74 46.89 113.40
C GLY A 518 41.02 47.67 113.74
N SER A 519 41.25 48.83 113.11
CA SER A 519 42.39 49.72 113.45
C SER A 519 42.20 50.52 114.75
N GLU A 520 40.96 50.68 115.22
CA GLU A 520 40.61 51.48 116.42
C GLU A 520 40.49 50.65 117.72
N MET A 521 40.67 49.32 117.63
CA MET A 521 40.72 48.38 118.77
C MET A 521 39.47 48.39 119.68
N LEU A 522 38.29 48.60 119.07
CA LEU A 522 37.00 48.77 119.76
C LEU A 522 36.28 47.46 120.13
N LEU A 523 35.28 47.57 121.02
CA LEU A 523 34.51 46.47 121.62
C LEU A 523 33.90 45.49 120.59
N GLY A 524 34.17 44.20 120.77
CA GLY A 524 33.85 43.14 119.79
C GLY A 524 32.37 43.01 119.37
N LYS A 525 31.40 43.42 120.19
CA LYS A 525 29.96 43.36 119.83
C LYS A 525 29.58 44.25 118.64
N GLU A 526 30.28 45.36 118.42
CA GLU A 526 30.00 46.25 117.28
C GLU A 526 30.63 45.68 115.99
N VAL A 527 31.82 45.08 116.12
CA VAL A 527 32.52 44.35 115.06
C VAL A 527 31.68 43.16 114.59
N GLU A 528 31.25 42.29 115.51
CA GLU A 528 30.40 41.12 115.25
C GLU A 528 29.08 41.49 114.55
N ARG A 529 28.46 42.62 114.93
CA ARG A 529 27.25 43.15 114.28
C ARG A 529 27.49 43.60 112.83
N ILE A 530 28.65 44.20 112.54
CA ILE A 530 28.99 44.68 111.19
C ILE A 530 29.48 43.52 110.32
N ASP A 531 30.20 42.56 110.91
CA ASP A 531 30.65 41.34 110.25
C ASP A 531 29.48 40.44 109.84
N GLY A 532 28.50 40.21 110.72
CA GLY A 532 27.26 39.51 110.37
C GLY A 532 26.49 40.20 109.23
N LYS A 533 26.37 41.53 109.27
CA LYS A 533 25.79 42.31 108.16
C LYS A 533 26.59 42.23 106.87
N LEU A 534 27.92 42.15 106.97
CA LEU A 534 28.79 41.97 105.80
C LEU A 534 28.55 40.59 105.19
N SER A 535 28.55 39.52 106.00
CA SER A 535 28.26 38.15 105.57
C SER A 535 26.89 38.04 104.87
N ASP A 536 25.83 38.61 105.47
CA ASP A 536 24.49 38.68 104.85
C ASP A 536 24.51 39.38 103.47
N GLN A 537 25.29 40.47 103.32
CA GLN A 537 25.44 41.15 102.03
C GLN A 537 26.31 40.36 101.04
N GLU A 538 27.31 39.61 101.51
CA GLU A 538 28.14 38.77 100.65
C GLU A 538 27.32 37.62 100.06
N THR A 539 26.54 36.89 100.87
CA THR A 539 25.61 35.87 100.38
C THR A 539 24.56 36.45 99.43
N ARG A 540 24.05 37.66 99.70
CA ARG A 540 23.12 38.35 98.78
C ARG A 540 23.77 38.72 97.45
N VAL A 541 25.01 39.19 97.44
CA VAL A 541 25.76 39.51 96.21
C VAL A 541 26.05 38.22 95.43
N GLU A 542 26.40 37.12 96.10
CA GLU A 542 26.62 35.81 95.46
C GLU A 542 25.35 35.26 94.79
N ASP A 543 24.19 35.33 95.44
CA ASP A 543 22.89 34.96 94.83
C ASP A 543 22.55 35.85 93.62
N LEU A 544 22.79 37.16 93.70
CA LEU A 544 22.62 38.08 92.56
C LEU A 544 23.55 37.72 91.37
N VAL A 545 24.81 37.38 91.63
CA VAL A 545 25.77 36.92 90.61
C VAL A 545 25.34 35.58 90.00
N ALA A 546 24.84 34.64 90.81
CA ALA A 546 24.32 33.35 90.33
C ALA A 546 23.08 33.53 89.43
N ARG A 547 22.14 34.40 89.81
CA ARG A 547 20.97 34.75 88.98
C ARG A 547 21.37 35.42 87.68
N HIS A 548 22.36 36.32 87.73
CA HIS A 548 22.89 37.01 86.55
C HIS A 548 23.55 36.02 85.58
N SER A 549 24.36 35.08 86.06
CA SER A 549 24.99 34.06 85.21
C SER A 549 23.97 33.11 84.58
N LEU A 550 22.91 32.76 85.32
CA LEU A 550 21.79 31.97 84.80
C LEU A 550 21.02 32.69 83.68
N LEU A 551 20.73 33.98 83.85
CA LEU A 551 20.07 34.78 82.80
C LEU A 551 20.96 34.99 81.58
N LEU A 552 22.27 35.18 81.75
CA LEU A 552 23.22 35.22 80.63
C LEU A 552 23.20 33.89 79.85
N SER A 553 23.24 32.75 80.55
CA SER A 553 23.15 31.42 79.92
C SER A 553 21.85 31.28 79.12
N ARG A 554 20.71 31.64 79.74
CA ARG A 554 19.39 31.64 79.07
C ARG A 554 19.35 32.58 77.85
N ARG A 555 20.00 33.75 77.93
CA ARG A 555 20.13 34.69 76.81
C ARG A 555 20.89 34.07 75.63
N PHE A 556 22.03 33.46 75.89
CA PHE A 556 22.82 32.76 74.87
C PHE A 556 22.01 31.62 74.23
N GLU A 557 21.29 30.83 75.04
CA GLU A 557 20.42 29.77 74.54
C GLU A 557 19.32 30.32 73.61
N THR A 558 18.62 31.40 74.00
CA THR A 558 17.59 32.02 73.15
C THR A 558 18.18 32.58 71.84
N ILE A 559 19.39 33.15 71.86
CA ILE A 559 20.07 33.63 70.65
C ILE A 559 20.41 32.48 69.69
N GLU A 560 20.91 31.35 70.20
CA GLU A 560 21.17 30.18 69.35
C GLU A 560 19.85 29.57 68.81
N ARG A 561 18.76 29.59 69.59
CA ARG A 561 17.41 29.20 69.11
C ARG A 561 16.93 30.10 67.96
N VAL A 562 17.18 31.41 68.00
CA VAL A 562 16.88 32.30 66.85
C VAL A 562 17.66 31.85 65.61
N ARG A 563 18.95 31.55 65.76
CA ARG A 563 19.79 31.08 64.64
C ARG A 563 19.29 29.74 64.07
N SER A 564 18.91 28.79 64.92
CA SER A 564 18.41 27.48 64.47
C SER A 564 17.09 27.58 63.72
N VAL A 565 16.14 28.41 64.20
CA VAL A 565 14.83 28.62 63.53
C VAL A 565 15.02 29.25 62.15
N VAL A 566 15.90 30.25 62.02
CA VAL A 566 16.23 30.86 60.73
C VAL A 566 16.89 29.86 59.77
N HIS A 567 17.77 28.99 60.27
CA HIS A 567 18.42 27.97 59.45
C HIS A 567 17.43 26.89 58.97
N GLU A 568 16.59 26.36 59.87
CA GLU A 568 15.57 25.36 59.54
C GLU A 568 14.55 25.91 58.52
N ALA A 569 14.13 27.18 58.66
CA ALA A 569 13.27 27.82 57.68
C ALA A 569 13.94 27.96 56.30
N ALA A 570 15.25 28.23 56.25
CA ALA A 570 16.00 28.28 55.00
C ALA A 570 16.10 26.90 54.31
N GLU A 571 16.38 25.83 55.07
CA GLU A 571 16.39 24.45 54.54
C GLU A 571 15.01 24.03 54.03
N ARG A 572 13.94 24.26 54.83
CA ARG A 572 12.55 23.99 54.41
C ARG A 572 12.18 24.74 53.14
N ARG A 573 12.62 26.01 53.02
CA ARG A 573 12.41 26.81 51.81
C ARG A 573 13.10 26.21 50.59
N GLU A 574 14.32 25.70 50.74
CA GLU A 574 15.02 25.04 49.63
C GLU A 574 14.34 23.72 49.23
N ILE A 575 13.91 22.90 50.20
CA ILE A 575 13.19 21.65 49.95
C ILE A 575 11.90 21.91 49.15
N ILE A 576 11.07 22.87 49.58
CA ILE A 576 9.84 23.27 48.87
C ILE A 576 10.17 23.72 47.42
N VAL A 577 11.22 24.53 47.24
CA VAL A 577 11.65 24.99 45.89
C VAL A 577 12.18 23.84 45.03
N ARG A 578 12.73 22.76 45.60
CA ARG A 578 13.18 21.56 44.87
C ARG A 578 12.01 20.65 44.49
N GLU A 579 11.12 20.31 45.41
CA GLU A 579 9.97 19.39 45.19
C GLU A 579 8.94 19.89 44.16
N THR A 580 8.95 21.19 43.87
CA THR A 580 8.00 21.87 42.97
C THR A 580 8.48 22.01 41.54
N GLN A 581 9.69 21.53 41.23
CA GLN A 581 10.26 21.51 39.90
C GLN A 581 9.80 20.27 39.15
N ILE A 582 9.11 20.47 38.03
CA ILE A 582 8.71 19.39 37.12
C ILE A 582 9.85 19.19 36.12
N ILE A 583 10.36 17.96 36.09
CA ILE A 583 11.56 17.57 35.35
C ILE A 583 11.17 16.84 34.06
N ALA A 584 11.91 17.06 32.97
CA ALA A 584 11.79 16.33 31.72
C ALA A 584 12.21 14.86 31.88
N GLY A 585 11.25 13.96 31.70
CA GLY A 585 11.49 12.51 31.51
C GLY A 585 11.77 12.13 30.06
N PHE A 586 12.16 13.07 29.19
CA PHE A 586 12.36 12.83 27.76
C PHE A 586 13.51 13.67 27.19
N GLN A 587 14.04 13.22 26.03
CA GLN A 587 15.09 13.90 25.28
C GLN A 587 14.60 14.23 23.87
N GLY A 588 14.77 15.48 23.44
CA GLY A 588 14.45 15.87 22.07
C GLY A 588 14.17 17.36 21.90
N ARG A 589 13.87 17.77 20.67
CA ARG A 589 13.53 19.16 20.35
C ARG A 589 12.04 19.38 20.48
N ILE A 590 11.61 20.36 21.27
CA ILE A 590 10.18 20.72 21.34
C ILE A 590 9.75 21.27 19.98
N VAL A 591 8.73 20.66 19.41
CA VAL A 591 8.13 21.05 18.12
C VAL A 591 6.99 22.03 18.36
N ARG A 592 6.08 21.72 19.30
CA ARG A 592 4.90 22.55 19.60
C ARG A 592 4.44 22.37 21.04
N ILE A 593 3.91 23.44 21.64
CA ILE A 593 3.30 23.45 22.99
C ILE A 593 1.86 23.96 22.85
N ILE A 594 0.88 23.08 23.09
CA ILE A 594 -0.54 23.45 23.09
C ILE A 594 -1.01 23.57 24.54
N ARG A 595 -1.58 24.72 24.91
CA ARG A 595 -2.15 25.01 26.24
C ARG A 595 -3.68 24.98 26.17
N GLU A 596 -4.29 23.94 26.73
CA GLU A 596 -5.74 23.84 26.90
C GLU A 596 -6.09 24.16 28.37
N ALA A 597 -6.82 25.26 28.58
CA ALA A 597 -7.25 25.70 29.91
C ALA A 597 -8.69 25.25 30.18
N ALA A 598 -8.87 24.41 31.21
CA ALA A 598 -10.16 24.14 31.84
C ALA A 598 -10.29 24.96 33.13
N ALA A 599 -11.49 25.02 33.71
CA ALA A 599 -11.79 25.87 34.88
C ALA A 599 -10.95 25.56 36.15
N SER A 600 -10.30 24.39 36.23
CA SER A 600 -9.49 23.95 37.38
C SER A 600 -8.11 23.39 37.04
N GLU A 601 -7.84 23.07 35.76
CA GLU A 601 -6.59 22.45 35.29
C GLU A 601 -6.18 23.03 33.94
N VAL A 602 -4.87 23.14 33.72
CA VAL A 602 -4.26 23.45 32.42
C VAL A 602 -3.57 22.20 31.91
N THR A 603 -4.04 21.67 30.78
CA THR A 603 -3.35 20.59 30.09
C THR A 603 -2.36 21.19 29.11
N LEU A 604 -1.08 20.88 29.28
CA LEU A 604 -0.04 21.15 28.28
C LEU A 604 0.21 19.89 27.47
N ARG A 605 0.05 20.01 26.16
CA ARG A 605 0.47 19.01 25.18
C ARG A 605 1.78 19.47 24.57
N ILE A 606 2.88 18.84 24.98
CA ILE A 606 4.20 19.08 24.41
C ILE A 606 4.47 17.99 23.36
N SER A 607 4.59 18.40 22.11
CA SER A 607 5.12 17.53 21.05
C SER A 607 6.62 17.75 20.91
N TYR A 608 7.41 16.67 20.91
CA TYR A 608 8.85 16.75 20.76
C TYR A 608 9.39 15.72 19.76
N GLU A 609 10.40 16.13 19.00
CA GLU A 609 11.15 15.28 18.08
C GLU A 609 12.21 14.51 18.88
N ALA A 610 11.99 13.20 19.06
CA ALA A 610 12.87 12.34 19.86
C ALA A 610 14.28 12.24 19.25
N SER A 611 15.27 12.77 19.96
CA SER A 611 16.68 12.72 19.52
C SER A 611 17.36 11.49 20.10
N GLY A 612 17.26 10.38 19.35
CA GLY A 612 17.85 9.09 19.71
C GLY A 612 16.84 8.09 20.30
N TYR A 613 17.22 6.81 20.23
CA TYR A 613 16.47 5.71 20.86
C TYR A 613 16.85 5.67 22.33
N ILE A 614 15.96 6.09 23.23
CA ILE A 614 16.10 5.86 24.68
C ILE A 614 15.10 4.78 25.06
N GLU A 615 15.65 3.60 25.32
CA GLU A 615 14.94 2.45 25.90
C GLU A 615 15.20 2.45 27.41
N LYS A 616 14.31 3.10 28.16
CA LYS A 616 13.93 2.82 29.55
C LYS A 616 12.81 3.75 30.00
#